data_AF-A0AAN0NCY9-F1
#
_entry.id   AF-A0AAN0NCY9-F1
#
_cell.length_a   1.000
_cell.length_b   1.000
_cell.length_c   1.000
_cell.angle_alpha   90.00
_cell.angle_beta   90.00
_cell.angle_gamma   90.00
#
_symmetry.space_group_name_H-M   'P 1'
#
loop_
_entity.id
_entity.type
_entity.pdbx_description
1 polymer ?
#
loop_
_entity_poly.entity_id
_entity_poly.type
_entity_poly.pdbx_seq_one_letter_code
_entity_poly.pdbx_strand_id
1 'polypeptide(L)'
;MIGDSLAHNETLRYIQSYMEDKTMHIPVYLDKAYASMYEQSYAIRKDLSENVIRLATPRIPDIAINNNNYRNKGSITIENTLSGRYSGEIQLTKKDFMMDARTNVIGFIHPDYIDLVHYMERDTQIVFVPIS
;
A
#
# COMPACT_ATOMS: atom_id res chain seq x y z
N MET A 1 12.01 18.49 -20.47
CA MET A 1 11.00 18.13 -21.49
C MET A 1 10.91 16.63 -21.80
N ILE A 2 11.91 15.79 -21.46
CA ILE A 2 11.79 14.33 -21.59
C ILE A 2 11.04 13.69 -20.40
N GLY A 3 11.12 14.28 -19.20
CA GLY A 3 10.45 13.80 -17.99
C GLY A 3 8.92 13.74 -18.11
N ASP A 4 8.30 14.81 -18.63
CA ASP A 4 6.83 14.88 -18.75
C ASP A 4 6.26 13.82 -19.71
N SER A 5 6.98 13.53 -20.80
CA SER A 5 6.56 12.49 -21.75
C SER A 5 6.70 11.08 -21.17
N LEU A 6 7.71 10.81 -20.35
CA LEU A 6 7.88 9.51 -19.69
C LEU A 6 6.78 9.29 -18.64
N ALA A 7 6.55 10.27 -17.76
CA ALA A 7 5.48 10.21 -16.75
C ALA A 7 4.09 10.02 -17.39
N HIS A 8 3.84 10.65 -18.54
CA HIS A 8 2.62 10.47 -19.30
C HIS A 8 2.46 9.03 -19.82
N ASN A 9 3.53 8.44 -20.37
CA ASN A 9 3.51 7.06 -20.86
C ASN A 9 3.28 6.05 -19.73
N GLU A 10 3.88 6.26 -18.55
CA GLU A 10 3.66 5.39 -17.40
C GLU A 10 2.22 5.47 -16.90
N THR A 11 1.66 6.67 -16.85
CA THR A 11 0.27 6.88 -16.45
C THR A 11 -0.69 6.18 -17.42
N LEU A 12 -0.46 6.28 -18.73
CA LEU A 12 -1.25 5.56 -19.74
C LEU A 12 -1.16 4.04 -19.56
N ARG A 13 0.04 3.51 -19.29
CA ARG A 13 0.22 2.09 -18.98
C ARG A 13 -0.58 1.67 -17.75
N TYR A 14 -0.58 2.48 -16.68
CA TYR A 14 -1.33 2.17 -15.46
C TYR A 14 -2.85 2.17 -15.70
N ILE A 15 -3.35 3.12 -16.50
CA ILE A 15 -4.76 3.15 -16.92
C ILE A 15 -5.09 1.89 -17.73
N GLN A 16 -4.25 1.52 -18.69
CA GLN A 16 -4.45 0.33 -19.50
C GLN A 16 -4.51 -0.94 -18.65
N SER A 17 -3.57 -1.14 -17.72
CA SER A 17 -3.58 -2.30 -16.81
C SER A 17 -4.87 -2.35 -16.00
N TYR A 18 -5.32 -1.22 -15.43
CA TYR A 18 -6.56 -1.20 -14.68
C TYR A 18 -7.80 -1.56 -15.54
N MET A 19 -7.82 -1.13 -16.81
CA MET A 19 -8.90 -1.44 -17.74
C MET A 19 -8.92 -2.92 -18.16
N GLU A 20 -7.75 -3.54 -18.30
CA GLU A 20 -7.61 -4.92 -18.76
C GLU A 20 -7.92 -5.94 -17.67
N ASP A 21 -7.37 -5.76 -16.46
CA ASP A 21 -7.42 -6.79 -15.41
C ASP A 21 -7.60 -6.25 -13.99
N LYS A 22 -8.01 -4.98 -13.84
CA LYS A 22 -8.17 -4.31 -12.54
C LYS A 22 -6.86 -4.21 -11.73
N THR A 23 -5.70 -4.24 -12.39
CA THR A 23 -4.41 -3.96 -11.75
C THR A 23 -4.17 -2.46 -11.61
N MET A 24 -4.15 -1.99 -10.38
CA MET A 24 -3.86 -0.61 -10.03
C MET A 24 -2.39 -0.47 -9.60
N HIS A 25 -1.61 0.25 -10.39
CA HIS A 25 -0.24 0.61 -10.04
C HIS A 25 -0.26 1.87 -9.16
N ILE A 26 0.32 1.77 -7.97
CA ILE A 26 0.28 2.82 -6.95
C ILE A 26 1.71 3.33 -6.73
N PRO A 27 1.99 4.60 -7.07
CA PRO A 27 3.25 5.23 -6.70
C PRO A 27 3.37 5.36 -5.18
N VAL A 28 4.40 4.74 -4.61
CA VAL A 28 4.63 4.72 -3.17
C VAL A 28 6.10 4.92 -2.84
N TYR A 29 6.35 5.46 -1.65
CA TYR A 29 7.61 5.26 -0.96
C TYR A 29 7.45 4.10 0.01
N LEU A 30 8.41 3.18 0.01
CA LEU A 30 8.59 2.13 1.00
C LEU A 30 9.96 2.25 1.65
N ASP A 31 10.03 2.01 2.95
CA ASP A 31 11.29 1.88 3.67
C ASP A 31 12.15 0.79 3.01
N LYS A 32 13.47 0.98 3.01
CA LYS A 32 14.43 0.10 2.31
C LYS A 32 14.24 -1.40 2.59
N ALA A 33 13.85 -1.75 3.81
CA ALA A 33 13.61 -3.15 4.21
C ALA A 33 12.45 -3.82 3.44
N TYR A 34 11.54 -3.03 2.87
CA TYR A 34 10.35 -3.47 2.15
C TYR A 34 10.43 -3.18 0.65
N ALA A 35 11.60 -2.74 0.14
CA ALA A 35 11.79 -2.46 -1.28
C ALA A 35 11.57 -3.69 -2.18
N SER A 36 11.65 -4.92 -1.65
CA SER A 36 11.30 -6.11 -2.40
C SER A 36 9.83 -6.16 -2.81
N MET A 37 8.95 -5.40 -2.15
CA MET A 37 7.52 -5.35 -2.46
C MET A 37 7.18 -4.55 -3.73
N TYR A 38 8.12 -3.78 -4.27
CA TYR A 38 7.91 -3.11 -5.55
C TYR A 38 7.73 -4.13 -6.68
N GLU A 39 6.90 -3.77 -7.66
CA GLU A 39 6.60 -4.56 -8.85
C GLU A 39 6.01 -5.96 -8.58
N GLN A 40 5.56 -6.21 -7.34
CA GLN A 40 4.78 -7.39 -6.98
C GLN A 40 3.28 -7.08 -7.02
N SER A 41 2.47 -8.08 -7.36
CA SER A 41 1.02 -7.98 -7.35
C SER A 41 0.43 -8.52 -6.05
N TYR A 42 -0.45 -7.72 -5.44
CA TYR A 42 -1.12 -8.03 -4.17
C TYR A 42 -2.64 -7.99 -4.33
N ALA A 43 -3.28 -9.12 -4.05
CA ALA A 43 -4.73 -9.17 -3.96
C ALA A 43 -5.22 -8.48 -2.68
N ILE A 44 -6.38 -7.83 -2.76
CA ILE A 44 -7.08 -7.31 -1.59
C ILE A 44 -7.88 -8.44 -0.92
N ARG A 45 -7.91 -8.44 0.42
CA ARG A 45 -8.74 -9.38 1.18
C ARG A 45 -10.22 -9.18 0.88
N LYS A 46 -10.98 -10.28 0.88
CA LYS A 46 -12.42 -10.27 0.60
C LYS A 46 -13.24 -9.53 1.68
N ASP A 47 -12.73 -9.47 2.90
CA ASP A 47 -13.34 -8.68 3.99
C ASP A 47 -12.91 -7.21 3.88
N LEU A 48 -13.72 -6.43 3.15
CA LEU A 48 -13.51 -5.00 3.00
C LEU A 48 -13.73 -4.26 4.32
N SER A 49 -12.88 -3.26 4.58
CA SER A 49 -13.01 -2.33 5.69
C SER A 49 -13.24 -0.92 5.16
N GLU A 50 -14.07 -0.15 5.86
CA GLU A 50 -14.28 1.28 5.57
C GLU A 50 -13.03 2.11 5.85
N ASN A 51 -12.16 1.64 6.74
CA ASN A 51 -11.05 2.44 7.25
C ASN A 51 -9.69 2.09 6.64
N VAL A 52 -9.53 0.85 6.16
CA VAL A 52 -8.26 0.35 5.59
C VAL A 52 -8.53 -0.60 4.43
N ILE A 53 -7.58 -0.69 3.50
CA ILE A 53 -7.45 -1.79 2.55
C ILE A 53 -6.48 -2.81 3.17
N ARG A 54 -6.87 -4.08 3.24
CA ARG A 54 -6.00 -5.15 3.75
C ARG A 54 -5.51 -6.00 2.59
N LEU A 55 -4.20 -6.17 2.48
CA LEU A 55 -3.61 -7.02 1.45
C LEU A 55 -3.64 -8.49 1.89
N ALA A 56 -3.79 -9.39 0.93
CA ALA A 56 -3.71 -10.84 1.13
C ALA A 56 -2.24 -11.29 1.12
N THR A 57 -1.46 -10.82 2.08
CA THR A 57 -0.05 -11.21 2.25
C THR A 57 0.12 -12.33 3.28
N PRO A 58 1.19 -13.13 3.18
CA PRO A 58 1.55 -14.06 4.25
C PRO A 58 1.75 -13.32 5.57
N ARG A 59 1.41 -13.99 6.67
CA ARG A 59 1.75 -13.51 8.01
C ARG A 59 3.22 -13.78 8.27
N ILE A 60 3.87 -12.80 8.90
CA ILE A 60 5.28 -12.87 9.25
C ILE A 60 5.34 -12.72 10.78
N PRO A 61 5.73 -13.77 11.51
CA PRO A 61 5.87 -13.68 12.96
C PRO A 61 7.00 -12.72 13.33
N ASP A 62 6.96 -12.22 14.57
CA ASP A 62 8.07 -11.50 15.21
C ASP A 62 8.58 -10.26 14.46
N ILE A 63 7.67 -9.56 13.75
CA ILE A 63 7.97 -8.23 13.21
C ILE A 63 8.28 -7.30 14.39
N ALA A 64 9.51 -6.78 14.43
CA ALA A 64 9.96 -5.87 15.48
C ALA A 64 9.11 -4.59 15.51
N ILE A 65 8.91 -4.02 16.69
CA ILE A 65 8.21 -2.74 16.85
C ILE A 65 9.09 -1.63 16.25
N ASN A 66 8.52 -0.85 15.33
CA ASN A 66 9.21 0.26 14.69
C ASN A 66 8.21 1.31 14.17
N ASN A 67 8.61 2.57 14.07
CA ASN A 67 7.83 3.67 13.46
C ASN A 67 6.29 3.55 13.63
N ASN A 68 5.83 3.44 14.88
CA ASN A 68 4.43 3.13 15.20
C ASN A 68 3.59 4.39 15.48
N ASN A 69 4.04 5.54 14.99
CA ASN A 69 3.45 6.86 15.24
C ASN A 69 2.12 7.08 14.48
N TYR A 70 1.73 8.34 14.34
CA TYR A 70 0.56 8.74 13.54
C TYR A 70 0.61 8.16 12.13
N ARG A 71 -0.54 7.70 11.63
CA ARG A 71 -0.70 7.11 10.31
C ARG A 71 -1.60 8.02 9.50
N ASN A 72 -1.02 8.82 8.62
CA ASN A 72 -1.79 9.63 7.69
C ASN A 72 -2.59 8.73 6.75
N LYS A 73 -3.67 9.23 6.17
CA LYS A 73 -4.30 8.61 4.99
C LYS A 73 -3.21 8.26 3.95
N GLY A 74 -3.33 7.10 3.32
CA GLY A 74 -2.34 6.60 2.37
C GLY A 74 -1.06 6.04 3.00
N SER A 75 -0.93 6.02 4.34
CA SER A 75 0.13 5.23 4.99
C SER A 75 -0.02 3.75 4.67
N ILE A 76 1.12 3.12 4.37
CA ILE A 76 1.28 1.68 4.21
C ILE A 76 1.82 1.15 5.53
N THR A 77 1.11 0.19 6.11
CA THR A 77 1.40 -0.27 7.46
C THR A 77 1.56 -1.78 7.51
N ILE A 78 2.37 -2.26 8.46
CA ILE A 78 2.48 -3.67 8.81
C ILE A 78 2.19 -3.87 10.29
N GLU A 79 1.38 -4.87 10.62
CA GLU A 79 1.15 -5.29 12.00
C GLU A 79 2.42 -5.92 12.59
N ASN A 80 2.82 -5.52 13.79
CA ASN A 80 4.02 -5.99 14.46
C ASN A 80 3.74 -7.14 15.45
N THR A 81 4.77 -7.59 16.17
CA THR A 81 4.68 -8.71 17.12
C THR A 81 3.58 -8.54 18.18
N LEU A 82 3.26 -7.29 18.59
CA LEU A 82 2.20 -7.00 19.56
C LEU A 82 0.79 -7.29 19.02
N SER A 83 0.63 -7.42 17.70
CA SER A 83 -0.64 -7.83 17.06
C SER A 83 -0.86 -9.35 17.11
N GLY A 84 0.06 -10.11 17.69
CA GLY A 84 -0.04 -11.56 17.87
C GLY A 84 -0.25 -12.28 16.54
N ARG A 85 -1.36 -13.01 16.40
CA ARG A 85 -1.68 -13.77 15.17
C ARG A 85 -1.81 -12.92 13.90
N TYR A 86 -1.87 -11.60 14.02
CA TYR A 86 -1.96 -10.67 12.89
C TYR A 86 -0.61 -10.11 12.46
N SER A 87 0.49 -10.44 13.17
CA SER A 87 1.85 -10.00 12.80
C SER A 87 2.15 -10.27 11.32
N GLY A 88 2.67 -9.26 10.64
CA GLY A 88 2.97 -9.26 9.20
C GLY A 88 1.80 -8.91 8.27
N GLU A 89 0.58 -8.68 8.78
CA GLU A 89 -0.52 -8.22 7.92
C GLU A 89 -0.25 -6.79 7.41
N ILE A 90 -0.32 -6.61 6.09
CA ILE A 90 -0.08 -5.33 5.42
C ILE A 90 -1.41 -4.64 5.09
N GLN A 91 -1.45 -3.32 5.30
CA GLN A 91 -2.64 -2.49 5.10
C GLN A 91 -2.29 -1.14 4.47
N LEU A 92 -3.26 -0.55 3.76
CA LEU A 92 -3.25 0.84 3.32
C LEU A 92 -4.37 1.59 4.03
N THR A 93 -4.08 2.77 4.57
CA THR A 93 -5.04 3.55 5.34
C THR A 93 -5.93 4.43 4.43
N LYS A 94 -7.25 4.42 4.66
CA LYS A 94 -8.22 5.26 3.91
C LYS A 94 -8.48 6.62 4.57
N LYS A 95 -8.00 6.77 5.79
CA LYS A 95 -8.11 7.99 6.61
C LYS A 95 -6.95 8.03 7.59
N ASP A 96 -6.84 9.14 8.30
CA ASP A 96 -5.87 9.28 9.36
C ASP A 96 -6.20 8.43 10.58
N PHE A 97 -5.15 7.96 11.25
CA PHE A 97 -5.23 7.28 12.54
C PHE A 97 -4.16 7.79 13.49
N MET A 98 -4.53 7.84 14.76
CA MET A 98 -3.57 8.05 15.84
C MET A 98 -2.55 6.90 15.91
N MET A 99 -1.48 7.15 16.68
CA MET A 99 -0.49 6.16 17.07
C MET A 99 -1.15 4.86 17.57
N ASP A 100 -0.60 3.72 17.17
CA ASP A 100 -0.96 2.41 17.70
C ASP A 100 0.33 1.58 17.86
N ALA A 101 0.65 1.19 19.09
CA ALA A 101 1.89 0.48 19.41
C ALA A 101 2.07 -0.81 18.61
N ARG A 102 0.98 -1.38 18.10
CA ARG A 102 0.94 -2.68 17.39
C ARG A 102 1.15 -2.56 15.88
N THR A 103 1.12 -1.36 15.32
CA THR A 103 1.17 -1.15 13.88
C THR A 103 2.37 -0.28 13.52
N ASN A 104 3.23 -0.78 12.64
CA ASN A 104 4.36 -0.01 12.11
C ASN A 104 3.97 0.65 10.78
N VAL A 105 4.41 1.88 10.55
CA VAL A 105 4.37 2.53 9.22
C VAL A 105 5.63 2.14 8.45
N ILE A 106 5.46 1.64 7.24
CA ILE A 106 6.56 1.16 6.37
C ILE A 106 6.67 1.93 5.06
N GLY A 107 5.80 2.92 4.85
CA GLY A 107 5.74 3.68 3.62
C GLY A 107 4.48 4.52 3.49
N PHE A 108 4.33 5.18 2.35
CA PHE A 108 3.18 6.01 2.02
C PHE A 108 2.94 6.07 0.51
N ILE A 109 1.68 6.26 0.12
CA ILE A 109 1.28 6.58 -1.24
C ILE A 109 1.65 8.02 -1.57
N HIS A 110 2.18 8.26 -2.78
CA HIS A 110 2.45 9.61 -3.25
C HIS A 110 1.20 10.51 -3.09
N PRO A 111 1.34 11.76 -2.59
CA PRO A 111 0.19 12.62 -2.30
C PRO A 111 -0.82 12.77 -3.44
N ASP A 112 -0.34 12.90 -4.68
CA ASP A 112 -1.21 13.04 -5.86
C ASP A 112 -2.04 11.77 -6.18
N TYR A 113 -1.70 10.63 -5.58
CA TYR A 113 -2.33 9.34 -5.79
C TYR A 113 -3.07 8.84 -4.54
N ILE A 114 -3.08 9.61 -3.45
CA ILE A 114 -3.64 9.20 -2.15
C ILE A 114 -5.12 8.82 -2.23
N ASP A 115 -5.89 9.43 -3.13
CA ASP A 115 -7.32 9.18 -3.30
C ASP A 115 -7.62 7.85 -3.99
N LEU A 116 -6.62 7.21 -4.61
CA LEU A 116 -6.78 5.88 -5.20
C LEU A 116 -7.26 4.83 -4.19
N VAL A 117 -6.97 4.99 -2.90
CA VAL A 117 -7.42 4.09 -1.83
C VAL A 117 -8.94 3.91 -1.78
N HIS A 118 -9.71 4.86 -2.29
CA HIS A 118 -11.17 4.81 -2.33
C HIS A 118 -11.72 4.03 -3.51
N TYR A 119 -10.90 3.80 -4.54
CA TYR A 119 -11.25 3.03 -5.75
C TYR A 119 -10.71 1.60 -5.70
N MET A 120 -10.03 1.22 -4.61
CA MET A 120 -9.53 -0.13 -4.36
C MET A 120 -10.66 -1.05 -3.89
N GLU A 121 -11.13 -1.92 -4.78
CA GLU A 121 -12.21 -2.87 -4.53
C GLU A 121 -11.70 -4.30 -4.38
N ARG A 122 -12.60 -5.23 -4.03
CA ARG A 122 -12.26 -6.63 -3.71
C ARG A 122 -11.59 -7.43 -4.84
N ASP A 123 -11.77 -7.01 -6.08
CA ASP A 123 -11.23 -7.61 -7.30
C ASP A 123 -10.01 -6.84 -7.84
N THR A 124 -9.67 -5.71 -7.23
CA THR A 124 -8.50 -4.91 -7.61
C THR A 124 -7.21 -5.64 -7.18
N GLN A 125 -6.25 -5.71 -8.10
CA GLN A 125 -4.87 -6.09 -7.80
C GLN A 125 -4.05 -4.83 -7.57
N ILE A 126 -3.21 -4.82 -6.54
CA ILE A 126 -2.35 -3.67 -6.22
C ILE A 126 -0.92 -4.00 -6.59
N VAL A 127 -0.30 -3.14 -7.39
CA VAL A 127 1.14 -3.17 -7.66
C VAL A 127 1.77 -1.89 -7.11
N PHE A 128 2.74 -2.03 -6.21
CA PHE A 128 3.50 -0.89 -5.72
C PHE A 128 4.61 -0.55 -6.70
N VAL A 129 4.66 0.71 -7.13
CA VAL A 129 5.74 1.24 -7.97
C VAL A 129 6.47 2.35 -7.21
N PRO A 130 7.80 2.49 -7.35
CA PRO A 130 8.53 3.56 -6.67
C PRO A 130 8.10 4.94 -7.18
N ILE A 131 8.11 5.93 -6.30
CA ILE A 131 7.98 7.34 -6.71
C ILE A 131 9.19 7.71 -7.57
N SER A 132 8.91 8.23 -8.77
CA SER A 132 9.90 8.71 -9.75
C SER A 132 10.38 10.14 -9.49
#